data_AF-A0A1I3E928-F1
#
_entry.id   AF-A0A1I3E928-F1
#
_cell.length_a   1.000
_cell.length_b   1.000
_cell.length_c   1.000
_cell.angle_alpha   90.00
_cell.angle_beta   90.00
_cell.angle_gamma   90.00
#
_symmetry.space_group_name_H-M   'P 1'
#
loop_
_entity.id
_entity.type
_entity.pdbx_description
1 polymer ?
#
loop_
_entity_poly.entity_id
_entity_poly.type
_entity_poly.pdbx_seq_one_letter_code
_entity_poly.pdbx_strand_id
1 'polypeptide(L)'
;MYRVLIAEDEVFVRLGIKMSVEWEKMDMQVIADAANGQQAWDIYEKERPDIILTDIKMPVMDGMALIRRIRERDKETRIVILSCLEEFQLVREAISMGVSDYILKLTMTPEDMEKILQKVRTELEAIRGSRKEQGEVSAEEKKRVLLDFIYYDSYDMENVKRRLERLALPFEKKNLLMAVLEVDNYGRLQSRFKDEYGLLVSSAISNVLNELIGEYGNGFLVEEKETSYIIIAEHGKYTQKAEAEHAFAQFLTKIQKTLRLYFQTSVTIGCSQMFDGYESLRTMYRQCRFCLSGKFFHSGGELLLYSTERKRDHLAAVKEAMEKLYEENGRQERIQAYAETGLEMYRKSSDQESMARFFKNLVGEEVNHMAMEKQKQFDLSGEYVQRMDRAENLDQLLEIFHDLHYELYVDPDTRKMNKTVASIMQYISTHYAENMPLEQIAEEVELSPNYICSLFKKETGINLYQYIMEFRINRAKELLLSTNLKSYEIAAKTGFADESYFSRSFKKVTGQSPVEFRRSVFHKEE
;
A
#
# COMPACT_ATOMS: atom_id res chain seq x y z
N MET A 1 -3.32 34.16 25.96
CA MET A 1 -3.48 34.89 24.69
C MET A 1 -2.31 34.64 23.75
N TYR A 2 -2.58 34.06 22.58
CA TYR A 2 -1.65 33.84 21.47
C TYR A 2 -1.52 35.10 20.61
N ARG A 3 -0.31 35.36 20.13
CA ARG A 3 0.02 36.58 19.39
C ARG A 3 -0.07 36.34 17.89
N VAL A 4 -0.91 37.11 17.21
CA VAL A 4 -1.20 36.96 15.78
C VAL A 4 -0.61 38.13 14.99
N LEU A 5 0.09 37.82 13.91
CA LEU A 5 0.54 38.77 12.89
C LEU A 5 -0.25 38.54 11.59
N ILE A 6 -0.74 39.61 10.97
CA ILE A 6 -1.47 39.54 9.69
C ILE A 6 -0.64 40.23 8.60
N ALA A 7 -0.19 39.47 7.60
CA ALA A 7 0.51 39.96 6.42
C ALA A 7 -0.41 39.85 5.19
N GLU A 8 -0.82 40.99 4.67
CA GLU A 8 -1.80 41.12 3.58
C GLU A 8 -1.48 42.45 2.89
N ASP A 9 -1.46 42.56 1.58
CA ASP A 9 -1.13 43.85 0.92
C ASP A 9 -2.38 44.73 0.76
N GLU A 10 -3.56 44.13 0.62
CA GLU A 10 -4.83 44.84 0.54
C GLU A 10 -5.32 45.35 1.90
N VAL A 11 -5.38 46.68 2.06
CA VAL A 11 -5.77 47.34 3.33
C VAL A 11 -7.18 46.93 3.78
N PHE A 12 -8.14 46.80 2.87
CA PHE A 12 -9.51 46.44 3.22
C PHE A 12 -9.67 44.97 3.63
N VAL A 13 -8.96 44.05 2.96
CA VAL A 13 -8.95 42.62 3.32
C VAL A 13 -8.37 42.44 4.72
N ARG A 14 -7.23 43.08 4.98
CA ARG A 14 -6.56 43.09 6.28
C ARG A 14 -7.46 43.62 7.40
N LEU A 15 -8.18 44.72 7.16
CA LEU A 15 -9.13 45.28 8.13
C LEU A 15 -10.35 44.35 8.32
N GLY A 16 -10.83 43.75 7.23
CA GLY A 16 -11.88 42.75 7.24
C GLY A 16 -11.56 41.58 8.15
N ILE A 17 -10.36 40.98 8.01
CA ILE A 17 -9.88 39.87 8.85
C ILE A 17 -9.80 40.27 10.32
N LYS A 18 -9.30 41.48 10.61
CA LYS A 18 -9.23 42.00 11.98
C LYS A 18 -10.62 42.12 12.63
N MET A 19 -11.63 42.50 11.86
CA MET A 19 -13.01 42.72 12.35
C MET A 19 -13.91 41.49 12.29
N SER A 20 -13.60 40.51 11.44
CA SER A 20 -14.44 39.32 11.23
C SER A 20 -14.34 38.28 12.34
N VAL A 21 -13.39 38.45 13.26
CA VAL A 21 -13.03 37.45 14.27
C VAL A 21 -13.10 38.04 15.67
N GLU A 22 -13.78 37.35 16.57
CA GLU A 22 -13.76 37.66 18.00
C GLU A 22 -12.49 37.11 18.68
N TRP A 23 -11.34 37.77 18.43
CA TRP A 23 -10.01 37.31 18.85
C TRP A 23 -9.91 36.99 20.35
N GLU A 24 -10.52 37.81 21.21
CA GLU A 24 -10.54 37.61 22.66
C GLU A 24 -11.22 36.30 23.08
N LYS A 25 -12.34 35.93 22.43
CA LYS A 25 -13.04 34.65 22.71
C LYS A 25 -12.17 33.43 22.35
N MET A 26 -11.22 33.60 21.43
CA MET A 26 -10.30 32.55 21.01
C MET A 26 -8.98 32.54 21.77
N ASP A 27 -8.81 33.38 22.80
CA ASP A 27 -7.53 33.58 23.49
C ASP A 27 -6.41 33.97 22.50
N MET A 28 -6.72 34.83 21.53
CA MET A 28 -5.78 35.33 20.52
C MET A 28 -5.80 36.86 20.48
N GLN A 29 -4.67 37.49 20.13
CA GLN A 29 -4.55 38.94 19.97
C GLN A 29 -3.78 39.27 18.70
N VAL A 30 -4.34 40.11 17.82
CA VAL A 30 -3.59 40.68 16.70
C VAL A 30 -2.65 41.75 17.24
N ILE A 31 -1.35 41.46 17.23
CA ILE A 31 -0.32 42.34 17.79
C ILE A 31 0.22 43.36 16.78
N ALA A 32 0.13 43.02 15.49
CA ALA A 32 0.63 43.82 14.40
C ALA A 32 0.09 43.32 13.06
N ASP A 33 0.23 44.15 12.03
CA ASP A 33 -0.11 43.84 10.65
C ASP A 33 0.91 44.46 9.68
N ALA A 34 1.08 43.83 8.52
CA ALA A 34 2.13 44.14 7.57
C ALA A 34 1.61 44.16 6.13
N ALA A 35 1.98 45.19 5.36
CA ALA A 35 1.54 45.39 3.98
C ALA A 35 2.39 44.60 2.95
N ASN A 36 3.43 43.91 3.41
CA ASN A 36 4.28 43.06 2.58
C ASN A 36 5.07 42.07 3.45
N GLY A 37 5.68 41.06 2.81
CA GLY A 37 6.46 40.04 3.49
C GLY A 37 7.71 40.58 4.20
N GLN A 38 8.33 41.67 3.72
CA GLN A 38 9.54 42.21 4.34
C GLN A 38 9.20 42.91 5.66
N GLN A 39 8.12 43.70 5.69
CA GLN A 39 7.61 44.30 6.91
C GLN A 39 7.15 43.21 7.90
N ALA A 40 6.51 42.14 7.40
CA ALA A 40 6.10 41.00 8.22
C ALA A 40 7.32 40.30 8.86
N TRP A 41 8.40 40.13 8.09
CA TRP A 41 9.66 39.59 8.58
C TRP A 41 10.30 40.47 9.67
N ASP A 42 10.36 41.79 9.45
CA ASP A 42 10.95 42.72 10.41
C ASP A 42 10.17 42.74 11.74
N ILE A 43 8.84 42.59 11.69
CA ILE A 43 7.98 42.44 12.86
C ILE A 43 8.21 41.08 13.51
N TYR A 44 8.28 40.01 12.72
CA TYR A 44 8.53 38.66 13.23
C TYR A 44 9.84 38.56 14.02
N GLU A 45 10.92 39.19 13.55
CA GLU A 45 12.22 39.17 14.26
C GLU A 45 12.16 39.86 15.63
N LYS A 46 11.35 40.92 15.76
CA LYS A 46 11.20 41.68 17.01
C LYS A 46 10.21 41.05 17.98
N GLU A 47 9.06 40.64 17.45
CA GLU A 47 7.88 40.34 18.24
C GLU A 47 7.64 38.83 18.39
N ARG A 48 8.20 37.98 17.53
CA ARG A 48 8.04 36.50 17.56
C ARG A 48 6.56 36.08 17.79
N PRO A 49 5.65 36.38 16.84
CA PRO A 49 4.25 35.97 16.93
C PRO A 49 4.11 34.44 16.99
N ASP A 50 3.06 33.98 17.67
CA ASP A 50 2.68 32.57 17.75
C ASP A 50 2.00 32.10 16.44
N ILE A 51 1.23 33.00 15.82
CA ILE A 51 0.47 32.75 14.59
C ILE A 51 0.77 33.84 13.56
N ILE A 52 0.95 33.44 12.30
CA ILE A 52 1.03 34.36 11.16
C ILE A 52 -0.05 33.99 10.15
N LEU A 53 -0.91 34.94 9.81
CA LEU A 53 -1.77 34.87 8.64
C LEU A 53 -1.06 35.61 7.51
N THR A 54 -0.78 34.96 6.38
CA THR A 54 -0.05 35.61 5.28
C THR A 54 -0.72 35.36 3.94
N ASP A 55 -0.85 36.41 3.14
CA ASP A 55 -1.11 36.25 1.71
C ASP A 55 0.11 35.63 1.01
N ILE A 56 -0.13 34.89 -0.09
CA ILE A 56 0.92 34.32 -0.92
C ILE A 56 1.58 35.43 -1.74
N LYS A 57 0.80 36.27 -2.41
CA LYS A 57 1.31 37.31 -3.31
C LYS A 57 1.27 38.66 -2.62
N MET A 58 2.45 39.20 -2.35
CA MET A 58 2.60 40.55 -1.80
C MET A 58 3.80 41.24 -2.46
N PRO A 59 3.81 42.58 -2.54
CA PRO A 59 4.94 43.32 -3.08
C PRO A 59 6.18 43.19 -2.18
N VAL A 60 7.36 43.52 -2.71
CA VAL A 60 8.68 43.50 -2.01
C VAL A 60 9.17 42.09 -1.63
N MET A 61 8.40 41.36 -0.84
CA MET A 61 8.62 39.97 -0.48
C MET A 61 7.26 39.29 -0.41
N ASP A 62 7.15 38.18 -1.13
CA ASP A 62 5.95 37.36 -1.16
C ASP A 62 5.83 36.48 0.10
N GLY A 63 4.65 35.90 0.33
CA GLY A 63 4.39 35.04 1.48
C GLY A 63 5.22 33.76 1.47
N MET A 64 5.59 33.25 0.29
CA MET A 64 6.40 32.03 0.16
C MET A 64 7.83 32.25 0.62
N ALA A 65 8.44 33.38 0.23
CA ALA A 65 9.75 33.81 0.69
C ALA A 65 9.74 34.08 2.20
N LEU A 66 8.67 34.69 2.73
CA LEU A 66 8.48 34.87 4.17
C LEU A 66 8.45 33.53 4.91
N ILE A 67 7.63 32.57 4.44
CA ILE A 67 7.50 31.23 5.03
C ILE A 67 8.85 30.51 5.03
N ARG A 68 9.55 30.47 3.90
CA ARG A 68 10.89 29.85 3.79
C ARG A 68 11.84 30.42 4.83
N ARG A 69 11.92 31.75 4.90
CA ARG A 69 12.84 32.47 5.80
C ARG A 69 12.54 32.22 7.28
N ILE A 70 11.26 32.09 7.64
CA ILE A 70 10.84 31.71 8.99
C ILE A 70 11.23 30.26 9.27
N ARG A 71 10.92 29.33 8.36
CA ARG A 71 11.14 27.90 8.55
C ARG A 71 12.60 27.47 8.62
N GLU A 72 13.52 28.28 8.06
CA GLU A 72 14.96 28.13 8.29
C GLU A 72 15.37 28.26 9.76
N ARG A 73 14.57 28.96 10.58
CA ARG A 73 14.93 29.33 11.96
C ARG A 73 13.89 28.90 13.01
N ASP A 74 12.65 28.67 12.60
CA ASP A 74 11.53 28.42 13.49
C ASP A 74 10.49 27.47 12.86
N LYS A 75 10.30 26.33 13.53
CA LYS A 75 9.35 25.29 13.14
C LYS A 75 8.06 25.31 13.97
N GLU A 76 7.97 26.17 14.97
CA GLU A 76 6.89 26.18 15.94
C GLU A 76 5.83 27.24 15.62
N THR A 77 6.24 28.42 15.12
CA THR A 77 5.29 29.45 14.68
C THR A 77 4.32 28.86 13.68
N ARG A 78 3.03 29.00 13.96
CA ARG A 78 1.97 28.48 13.10
C ARG A 78 1.67 29.48 12.02
N ILE A 79 1.69 29.02 10.78
CA ILE A 79 1.49 29.88 9.62
C ILE A 79 0.24 29.38 8.90
N VAL A 80 -0.69 30.28 8.65
CA VAL A 80 -1.89 30.04 7.85
C VAL A 80 -1.83 30.93 6.63
N ILE A 81 -2.09 30.34 5.47
CA ILE A 81 -2.02 31.06 4.20
C ILE A 81 -3.39 31.60 3.84
N LEU A 82 -3.45 32.83 3.35
CA LEU A 82 -4.62 33.42 2.73
C LEU A 82 -4.44 33.29 1.21
N SER A 83 -5.27 32.49 0.55
CA SER A 83 -5.12 32.16 -0.87
C SER A 83 -6.36 32.53 -1.67
N CYS A 84 -6.17 32.95 -2.92
CA CYS A 84 -7.24 32.97 -3.92
C CYS A 84 -7.42 31.57 -4.53
N LEU A 85 -8.58 31.31 -5.15
CA LEU A 85 -8.95 30.00 -5.73
C LEU A 85 -7.98 29.51 -6.83
N GLU A 86 -7.20 30.40 -7.44
CA GLU A 86 -6.35 30.11 -8.59
C GLU A 86 -4.89 29.72 -8.22
N GLU A 87 -4.55 29.57 -6.94
CA GLU A 87 -3.16 29.45 -6.48
C GLU A 87 -2.78 28.08 -5.89
N PHE A 88 -3.49 27.02 -6.31
CA PHE A 88 -3.34 25.66 -5.79
C PHE A 88 -1.89 25.12 -5.81
N GLN A 89 -1.10 25.48 -6.83
CA GLN A 89 0.28 25.02 -6.97
C GLN A 89 1.23 25.62 -5.90
N LEU A 90 0.99 26.88 -5.50
CA LEU A 90 1.78 27.57 -4.47
C LEU A 90 1.39 27.09 -3.07
N VAL A 91 0.11 26.78 -2.85
CA VAL A 91 -0.38 26.14 -1.61
C VAL A 91 0.29 24.78 -1.40
N ARG A 92 0.45 23.96 -2.45
CA ARG A 92 1.17 22.66 -2.36
C ARG A 92 2.60 22.83 -1.86
N GLU A 93 3.33 23.78 -2.43
CA GLU A 93 4.71 24.05 -2.01
C GLU A 93 4.76 24.53 -0.55
N ALA A 94 3.80 25.36 -0.14
CA ALA A 94 3.78 25.85 1.22
C ALA A 94 3.47 24.76 2.26
N ILE A 95 2.58 23.82 1.92
CA ILE A 95 2.32 22.62 2.74
C ILE A 95 3.62 21.82 2.95
N SER A 96 4.45 21.65 1.92
CA SER A 96 5.75 20.97 2.05
C SER A 96 6.72 21.67 3.01
N MET A 97 6.51 22.96 3.28
CA MET A 97 7.28 23.77 4.22
C MET A 97 6.68 23.77 5.64
N GLY A 98 5.64 22.98 5.91
CA GLY A 98 5.06 22.82 7.25
C GLY A 98 4.24 24.02 7.70
N VAL A 99 3.43 24.60 6.81
CA VAL A 99 2.35 25.51 7.22
C VAL A 99 1.20 24.73 7.87
N SER A 100 0.45 25.36 8.78
CA SER A 100 -0.61 24.70 9.54
C SER A 100 -1.89 24.51 8.75
N ASP A 101 -2.25 25.50 7.94
CA ASP A 101 -3.46 25.47 7.13
C ASP A 101 -3.50 26.59 6.06
N TYR A 102 -4.58 26.64 5.28
CA TYR A 102 -4.87 27.74 4.36
C TYR A 102 -6.36 28.13 4.37
N ILE A 103 -6.66 29.38 4.02
CA ILE A 103 -8.00 29.97 3.94
C ILE A 103 -8.19 30.52 2.52
N LEU A 104 -9.33 30.19 1.89
CA LEU A 104 -9.71 30.75 0.59
C LEU A 104 -10.41 32.11 0.76
N LYS A 105 -9.75 33.20 0.32
CA LYS A 105 -10.22 34.59 0.49
C LYS A 105 -11.64 34.85 -0.06
N LEU A 106 -11.97 34.25 -1.21
CA LEU A 106 -13.23 34.52 -1.94
C LEU A 106 -14.45 33.78 -1.41
N THR A 107 -14.27 32.74 -0.61
CA THR A 107 -15.34 31.93 -0.01
C THR A 107 -15.33 31.99 1.51
N MET A 108 -14.61 32.95 2.06
CA MET A 108 -14.33 33.04 3.48
C MET A 108 -15.57 33.50 4.26
N THR A 109 -16.11 32.59 5.07
CA THR A 109 -17.10 32.94 6.09
C THR A 109 -16.40 33.14 7.45
N PRO A 110 -16.94 33.99 8.35
CA PRO A 110 -16.43 34.09 9.72
C PRO A 110 -16.32 32.73 10.41
N GLU A 111 -17.28 31.84 10.18
CA GLU A 111 -17.31 30.49 10.75
C GLU A 111 -16.16 29.60 10.26
N ASP A 112 -15.78 29.71 8.99
CA ASP A 112 -14.66 28.93 8.44
C ASP A 112 -13.31 29.42 8.97
N MET A 113 -13.17 30.73 9.17
CA MET A 113 -11.97 31.31 9.80
C MET A 113 -11.86 30.89 11.27
N GLU A 114 -12.96 30.90 12.02
CA GLU A 114 -12.99 30.44 13.41
C GLU A 114 -12.59 28.97 13.55
N LYS A 115 -13.08 28.09 12.66
CA LYS A 115 -12.68 26.67 12.66
C LYS A 115 -11.19 26.48 12.45
N ILE A 116 -10.60 27.20 11.50
CA ILE A 116 -9.16 27.10 11.19
C ILE A 116 -8.33 27.65 12.35
N LEU A 117 -8.73 28.79 12.92
CA LEU A 117 -8.06 29.36 14.09
C LEU A 117 -8.21 28.46 15.33
N GLN A 118 -9.33 27.77 15.52
CA GLN A 118 -9.48 26.74 16.56
C GLN A 118 -8.53 25.57 16.34
N LYS A 119 -8.39 25.06 15.12
CA LYS A 119 -7.42 24.00 14.80
C LYS A 119 -5.99 24.44 15.12
N VAL A 120 -5.60 25.64 14.67
CA VAL A 120 -4.27 26.23 14.95
C VAL A 120 -4.05 26.44 16.44
N ARG A 121 -5.09 26.83 17.18
CA ARG A 121 -5.05 26.94 18.63
C ARG A 121 -4.78 25.58 19.27
N THR A 122 -5.47 24.52 18.87
CA THR A 122 -5.23 23.16 19.37
C THR A 122 -3.80 22.71 19.08
N GLU A 123 -3.25 23.03 17.90
CA GLU A 123 -1.84 22.77 17.58
C GLU A 123 -0.89 23.55 18.51
N LEU A 124 -1.17 24.82 18.80
CA LEU A 124 -0.37 25.62 19.72
C LEU A 124 -0.53 25.20 21.18
N GLU A 125 -1.71 24.75 21.58
CA GLU A 125 -1.96 24.18 22.90
C GLU A 125 -1.25 22.84 23.06
N ALA A 126 -1.16 22.02 22.00
CA ALA A 126 -0.33 20.81 22.01
C ALA A 126 1.17 21.16 22.16
N ILE A 127 1.66 22.21 21.48
CA ILE A 127 3.04 22.69 21.64
C ILE A 127 3.27 23.29 23.03
N ARG A 128 2.36 24.15 23.53
CA ARG A 128 2.50 24.78 24.85
C ARG A 128 2.26 23.80 26.00
N GLY A 129 1.39 22.82 25.81
CA GLY A 129 1.21 21.64 26.66
C GLY A 129 2.52 20.86 26.75
N SER A 130 3.12 20.54 25.60
CA SER A 130 4.44 19.89 25.54
C SER A 130 5.60 20.71 26.14
N ARG A 131 5.44 22.04 26.31
CA ARG A 131 6.41 22.93 26.98
C ARG A 131 6.16 23.12 28.47
N LYS A 132 4.91 23.06 28.95
CA LYS A 132 4.61 23.01 30.39
C LYS A 132 4.88 21.62 30.97
N GLU A 133 4.83 20.59 30.14
CA GLU A 133 5.25 19.22 30.41
C GLU A 133 6.72 18.99 30.00
N GLN A 134 7.66 19.88 30.38
CA GLN A 134 9.11 19.65 30.24
C GLN A 134 9.65 18.45 31.07
N GLY A 135 8.77 17.55 31.51
CA GLY A 135 9.07 16.21 32.00
C GLY A 135 8.51 15.08 31.14
N GLU A 136 7.66 15.33 30.14
CA GLU A 136 7.10 14.28 29.27
C GLU A 136 7.73 14.28 27.87
N VAL A 137 8.19 13.10 27.48
CA VAL A 137 8.83 12.84 26.19
C VAL A 137 7.80 12.95 25.05
N SER A 138 8.13 13.60 23.93
CA SER A 138 7.18 13.82 22.83
C SER A 138 6.69 12.51 22.19
N ALA A 139 5.51 12.51 21.55
CA ALA A 139 4.99 11.32 20.87
C ALA A 139 5.95 10.81 19.77
N GLU A 140 6.56 11.72 19.01
CA GLU A 140 7.61 11.41 18.03
C GLU A 140 8.86 10.81 18.67
N GLU A 141 9.27 11.27 19.85
CA GLU A 141 10.39 10.69 20.57
C GLU A 141 10.03 9.32 21.16
N LYS A 142 8.80 9.14 21.67
CA LYS A 142 8.26 7.82 22.08
C LYS A 142 8.28 6.84 20.90
N LYS A 143 7.79 7.24 19.72
CA LYS A 143 7.84 6.43 18.49
C LYS A 143 9.27 6.07 18.11
N ARG A 144 10.18 7.05 18.10
CA ARG A 144 11.59 6.83 17.72
C ARG A 144 12.28 5.83 18.64
N VAL A 145 12.10 5.97 19.96
CA VAL A 145 12.70 5.05 20.94
C VAL A 145 12.11 3.64 20.82
N LEU A 146 10.80 3.50 20.53
CA LEU A 146 10.16 2.20 20.27
C LEU A 146 10.71 1.54 19.00
N LEU A 147 10.82 2.28 17.89
CA LEU A 147 11.41 1.79 16.64
C LEU A 147 12.87 1.39 16.86
N ASP A 148 13.65 2.20 17.58
CA ASP A 148 15.04 1.90 17.89
C ASP A 148 15.18 0.58 18.65
N PHE A 149 14.29 0.32 19.62
CA PHE A 149 14.26 -0.93 20.40
C PHE A 149 13.85 -2.15 19.57
N ILE A 150 12.90 -1.97 18.66
CA ILE A 150 12.38 -3.02 17.77
C ILE A 150 13.44 -3.44 16.74
N TYR A 151 14.13 -2.48 16.10
CA TYR A 151 15.05 -2.76 14.99
C TYR A 151 16.50 -3.02 15.38
N TYR A 152 17.07 -2.22 16.29
CA TYR A 152 18.51 -2.25 16.49
C TYR A 152 18.92 -3.26 17.55
N ASP A 153 19.84 -4.15 17.16
CA ASP A 153 20.63 -4.95 18.08
C ASP A 153 21.69 -4.04 18.74
N SER A 154 21.24 -3.08 19.54
CA SER A 154 22.17 -2.17 20.21
C SER A 154 22.94 -2.95 21.27
N TYR A 155 24.27 -2.84 21.28
CA TYR A 155 25.14 -3.36 22.35
C TYR A 155 24.82 -2.74 23.74
N ASP A 156 23.90 -1.77 23.82
CA ASP A 156 23.46 -1.06 25.04
C ASP A 156 21.93 -1.15 25.24
N MET A 157 21.39 -2.38 25.20
CA MET A 157 19.97 -2.66 25.50
C MET A 157 19.51 -2.09 26.83
N GLU A 158 20.43 -1.94 27.79
CA GLU A 158 20.16 -1.44 29.12
C GLU A 158 19.90 0.08 29.14
N ASN A 159 20.56 0.86 28.27
CA ASN A 159 20.26 2.27 28.08
C ASN A 159 18.95 2.49 27.31
N VAL A 160 18.67 1.69 26.27
CA VAL A 160 17.39 1.78 25.56
C VAL A 160 16.22 1.38 26.47
N LYS A 161 16.38 0.34 27.29
CA LYS A 161 15.41 -0.06 28.31
C LYS A 161 15.18 1.06 29.34
N ARG A 162 16.24 1.70 29.84
CA ARG A 162 16.12 2.87 30.74
C ARG A 162 15.42 4.05 30.07
N ARG A 163 15.60 4.26 28.77
CA ARG A 163 14.88 5.29 28.01
C ARG A 163 13.39 4.93 27.90
N LEU A 164 13.05 3.69 27.53
CA LEU A 164 11.66 3.21 27.48
C LEU A 164 10.96 3.30 28.83
N GLU A 165 11.64 3.00 29.94
CA GLU A 165 11.07 3.10 31.30
C GLU A 165 10.82 4.54 31.74
N ARG A 166 11.48 5.53 31.13
CA ARG A 166 11.23 6.96 31.34
C ARG A 166 10.13 7.50 30.43
N LEU A 167 9.69 6.72 29.43
CA LEU A 167 8.57 7.10 28.59
C LEU A 167 7.27 6.79 29.34
N ALA A 168 6.42 7.81 29.52
CA ALA A 168 5.03 7.64 29.94
C ALA A 168 4.21 7.02 28.78
N LEU A 169 4.46 5.74 28.48
CA LEU A 169 3.70 4.98 27.49
C LEU A 169 2.30 4.70 28.06
N PRO A 170 1.25 4.69 27.23
CA PRO A 170 -0.13 4.52 27.68
C PRO A 170 -0.46 3.07 28.09
N PHE A 171 0.54 2.20 28.21
CA PHE A 171 0.41 0.79 28.52
C PHE A 171 1.43 0.33 29.56
N GLU A 172 1.02 -0.54 30.48
CA GLU A 172 1.91 -1.17 31.45
C GLU A 172 2.73 -2.32 30.82
N LYS A 173 3.69 -2.87 31.58
CA LYS A 173 4.58 -3.95 31.15
C LYS A 173 3.89 -5.33 31.10
N LYS A 174 2.56 -5.42 31.08
CA LYS A 174 1.83 -6.70 31.17
C LYS A 174 0.81 -6.85 30.06
N ASN A 175 0.53 -8.09 29.68
CA ASN A 175 -0.51 -8.44 28.71
C ASN A 175 -0.42 -7.62 27.41
N LEU A 176 0.80 -7.45 26.91
CA LEU A 176 1.05 -6.70 25.68
C LEU A 176 0.69 -7.57 24.49
N LEU A 177 0.00 -6.94 23.53
CA LEU A 177 -0.33 -7.47 22.22
C LEU A 177 0.19 -6.51 21.15
N MET A 178 0.67 -7.06 20.04
CA MET A 178 1.16 -6.27 18.91
C MET A 178 0.50 -6.74 17.64
N ALA A 179 0.15 -5.77 16.80
CA ALA A 179 -0.26 -6.00 15.43
C ALA A 179 0.58 -5.12 14.51
N VAL A 180 1.00 -5.67 13.37
CA VAL A 180 1.56 -4.89 12.27
C VAL A 180 0.55 -4.91 11.14
N LEU A 181 0.12 -3.72 10.73
CA LEU A 181 -0.75 -3.51 9.58
C LEU A 181 0.10 -3.12 8.36
N GLU A 182 -0.28 -3.65 7.21
CA GLU A 182 0.18 -3.21 5.90
C GLU A 182 -1.01 -2.87 5.01
N VAL A 183 -0.95 -1.69 4.39
CA VAL A 183 -1.97 -1.26 3.43
C VAL A 183 -1.72 -1.94 2.08
N ASP A 184 -2.73 -2.67 1.58
CA ASP A 184 -2.61 -3.34 0.29
C ASP A 184 -2.86 -2.35 -0.85
N ASN A 185 -2.23 -2.55 -2.01
CA ASN A 185 -2.42 -1.71 -3.20
C ASN A 185 -2.25 -0.20 -2.96
N TYR A 186 -1.35 0.21 -2.06
CA TYR A 186 -1.17 1.60 -1.64
C TYR A 186 -0.94 2.59 -2.82
N GLY A 187 -0.23 2.17 -3.88
CA GLY A 187 -0.03 3.00 -5.07
C GLY A 187 -1.32 3.38 -5.82
N ARG A 188 -2.35 2.52 -5.81
CA ARG A 188 -3.68 2.87 -6.35
C ARG A 188 -4.39 3.88 -5.44
N LEU A 189 -4.17 3.78 -4.13
CA LEU A 189 -4.73 4.69 -3.14
C LEU A 189 -4.14 6.10 -3.29
N GLN A 190 -2.81 6.20 -3.38
CA GLN A 190 -2.09 7.43 -3.69
C GLN A 190 -2.59 8.08 -4.99
N SER A 191 -2.71 7.28 -6.06
CA SER A 191 -3.18 7.77 -7.37
C SER A 191 -4.62 8.31 -7.30
N ARG A 192 -5.51 7.65 -6.56
CA ARG A 192 -6.92 8.08 -6.40
C ARG A 192 -7.05 9.39 -5.64
N PHE A 193 -6.22 9.60 -4.63
CA PHE A 193 -6.20 10.83 -3.84
C PHE A 193 -5.30 11.92 -4.43
N LYS A 194 -4.68 11.69 -5.61
CA LYS A 194 -3.68 12.58 -6.23
C LYS A 194 -2.54 12.94 -5.27
N ASP A 195 -2.15 11.98 -4.45
CA ASP A 195 -1.14 12.12 -3.42
C ASP A 195 0.19 11.50 -3.89
N GLU A 196 0.94 12.27 -4.69
CA GLU A 196 2.23 11.83 -5.27
C GLU A 196 3.28 11.39 -4.24
N TYR A 197 3.15 11.83 -2.97
CA TYR A 197 4.13 11.59 -1.91
C TYR A 197 3.58 10.75 -0.75
N GLY A 198 2.34 10.27 -0.81
CA GLY A 198 1.73 9.41 0.22
C GLY A 198 1.40 10.04 1.57
N LEU A 199 1.80 11.30 1.81
CA LEU A 199 1.69 11.96 3.11
C LEU A 199 0.24 12.25 3.53
N LEU A 200 -0.65 12.54 2.59
CA LEU A 200 -2.07 12.80 2.90
C LEU A 200 -2.78 11.49 3.25
N VAL A 201 -2.50 10.45 2.47
CA VAL A 201 -3.09 9.12 2.69
C VAL A 201 -2.58 8.52 3.99
N SER A 202 -1.28 8.59 4.27
CA SER A 202 -0.72 8.07 5.53
C SER A 202 -1.26 8.82 6.74
N SER A 203 -1.35 10.16 6.68
CA SER A 203 -1.91 10.98 7.77
C SER A 203 -3.37 10.66 8.04
N ALA A 204 -4.18 10.47 6.98
CA ALA A 204 -5.59 10.13 7.12
C ALA A 204 -5.78 8.74 7.76
N ILE A 205 -4.98 7.75 7.36
CA ILE A 205 -5.00 6.41 7.96
C ILE A 205 -4.54 6.49 9.42
N SER A 206 -3.45 7.19 9.71
CA SER A 206 -2.94 7.41 11.07
C SER A 206 -3.99 8.03 11.99
N ASN A 207 -4.76 9.02 11.52
CA ASN A 207 -5.82 9.64 12.31
C ASN A 207 -6.95 8.64 12.65
N VAL A 208 -7.41 7.87 11.66
CA VAL A 208 -8.44 6.85 11.87
C VAL A 208 -7.95 5.75 12.81
N LEU A 209 -6.69 5.32 12.67
CA LEU A 209 -6.10 4.31 13.55
C LEU A 209 -5.99 4.84 14.99
N ASN A 210 -5.53 6.07 15.19
CA ASN A 210 -5.45 6.68 16.52
C ASN A 210 -6.83 6.82 17.19
N GLU A 211 -7.85 7.21 16.44
CA GLU A 211 -9.23 7.28 16.95
C GLU A 211 -9.74 5.90 17.41
N LEU A 212 -9.57 4.87 16.57
CA LEU A 212 -9.97 3.50 16.89
C LEU A 212 -9.20 2.93 18.09
N ILE A 213 -7.89 3.19 18.19
CA ILE A 213 -7.07 2.79 19.33
C ILE A 213 -7.54 3.50 20.61
N GLY A 214 -7.92 4.77 20.52
CA GLY A 214 -8.51 5.52 21.64
C GLY A 214 -9.79 4.87 22.17
N GLU A 215 -10.67 4.37 21.28
CA GLU A 215 -11.87 3.63 21.67
C GLU A 215 -11.57 2.26 22.32
N TYR A 216 -10.49 1.59 21.88
CA TYR A 216 -10.06 0.31 22.43
C TYR A 216 -9.44 0.47 23.83
N GLY A 217 -8.73 1.58 24.07
CA GLY A 217 -7.99 1.88 25.31
C GLY A 217 -6.48 1.56 25.20
N ASN A 218 -5.70 1.94 26.22
CA ASN A 218 -4.26 1.68 26.47
C ASN A 218 -3.44 1.13 25.27
N GLY A 219 -3.42 1.87 24.17
CA GLY A 219 -2.73 1.47 22.95
C GLY A 219 -1.93 2.62 22.37
N PHE A 220 -0.95 2.28 21.54
CA PHE A 220 -0.04 3.22 20.93
C PHE A 220 0.20 2.83 19.47
N LEU A 221 0.09 3.81 18.59
CA LEU A 221 0.36 3.69 17.18
C LEU A 221 1.78 4.15 16.87
N VAL A 222 2.54 3.29 16.18
CA VAL A 222 3.85 3.63 15.62
C VAL A 222 3.77 3.50 14.10
N GLU A 223 4.05 4.59 13.40
CA GLU A 223 4.19 4.57 11.94
C GLU A 223 5.60 4.09 11.60
N GLU A 224 5.71 2.94 10.93
CA GLU A 224 6.99 2.34 10.55
C GLU A 224 7.48 2.90 9.20
N LYS A 225 6.57 2.94 8.22
CA LYS A 225 6.74 3.42 6.85
C LYS A 225 5.41 4.00 6.37
N GLU A 226 5.39 4.66 5.21
CA GLU A 226 4.17 5.23 4.60
C GLU A 226 3.01 4.21 4.47
N THR A 227 3.34 2.91 4.33
CA THR A 227 2.38 1.83 4.13
C THR A 227 2.21 0.88 5.31
N SER A 228 2.97 1.06 6.40
CA SER A 228 3.02 0.09 7.50
C SER A 228 2.95 0.73 8.88
N TYR A 229 2.08 0.16 9.71
CA TYR A 229 1.71 0.69 11.02
C TYR A 229 1.81 -0.41 12.07
N ILE A 230 2.43 -0.11 13.21
CA ILE A 230 2.54 -1.01 14.35
C ILE A 230 1.58 -0.52 15.43
N ILE A 231 0.68 -1.39 15.86
CA ILE A 231 -0.20 -1.16 17.00
C ILE A 231 0.32 -1.98 18.16
N ILE A 232 0.62 -1.30 19.27
CA ILE A 232 0.93 -1.94 20.55
C ILE A 232 -0.22 -1.64 21.47
N ALA A 233 -0.87 -2.67 22.01
CA ALA A 233 -1.99 -2.51 22.93
C ALA A 233 -1.77 -3.35 24.19
N GLU A 234 -2.17 -2.80 25.32
CA GLU A 234 -2.29 -3.55 26.56
C GLU A 234 -3.73 -4.01 26.77
N HIS A 235 -3.87 -5.23 27.30
CA HIS A 235 -5.15 -5.73 27.76
C HIS A 235 -5.20 -5.93 29.27
N GLY A 236 -5.76 -4.94 30.00
CA GLY A 236 -5.87 -4.97 31.47
C GLY A 236 -7.11 -5.68 32.04
N LYS A 237 -8.08 -6.06 31.19
CA LYS A 237 -9.40 -6.58 31.65
C LYS A 237 -9.53 -8.10 31.71
N TYR A 238 -8.70 -8.85 30.98
CA TYR A 238 -8.80 -10.32 30.91
C TYR A 238 -7.65 -10.98 31.65
N THR A 239 -7.98 -11.90 32.56
CA THR A 239 -7.01 -12.78 33.23
C THR A 239 -6.61 -13.97 32.36
N GLN A 240 -7.37 -14.28 31.30
CA GLN A 240 -7.09 -15.37 30.38
C GLN A 240 -6.54 -14.87 29.04
N LYS A 241 -5.41 -15.46 28.60
CA LYS A 241 -4.70 -15.10 27.36
C LYS A 241 -5.57 -15.22 26.10
N ALA A 242 -6.38 -16.28 26.00
CA ALA A 242 -7.21 -16.52 24.82
C ALA A 242 -8.33 -15.46 24.66
N GLU A 243 -8.88 -14.95 25.76
CA GLU A 243 -9.91 -13.91 25.73
C GLU A 243 -9.33 -12.57 25.28
N ALA A 244 -8.13 -12.21 25.76
CA ALA A 244 -7.40 -11.02 25.33
C ALA A 244 -7.05 -11.06 23.84
N GLU A 245 -6.50 -12.18 23.37
CA GLU A 245 -6.17 -12.39 21.96
C GLU A 245 -7.43 -12.33 21.07
N HIS A 246 -8.56 -12.89 21.52
CA HIS A 246 -9.82 -12.82 20.80
C HIS A 246 -10.38 -11.40 20.72
N ALA A 247 -10.40 -10.66 21.84
CA ALA A 247 -10.86 -9.27 21.87
C ALA A 247 -10.00 -8.36 20.99
N PHE A 248 -8.68 -8.58 20.99
CA PHE A 248 -7.77 -7.86 20.11
C PHE A 248 -7.99 -8.22 18.64
N ALA A 249 -8.21 -9.49 18.29
CA ALA A 249 -8.57 -9.89 16.93
C ALA A 249 -9.88 -9.25 16.44
N GLN A 250 -10.90 -9.13 17.31
CA GLN A 250 -12.13 -8.41 16.98
C GLN A 250 -11.89 -6.93 16.70
N PHE A 251 -11.03 -6.28 17.50
CA PHE A 251 -10.62 -4.90 17.29
C PHE A 251 -9.88 -4.70 15.96
N LEU A 252 -8.92 -5.58 15.64
CA LEU A 252 -8.22 -5.54 14.36
C LEU A 252 -9.19 -5.75 13.19
N THR A 253 -10.17 -6.65 13.32
CA THR A 253 -11.22 -6.84 12.32
C THR A 253 -12.07 -5.58 12.12
N LYS A 254 -12.35 -4.83 13.21
CA LYS A 254 -13.02 -3.52 13.12
C LYS A 254 -12.17 -2.53 12.31
N ILE A 255 -10.86 -2.44 12.57
CA ILE A 255 -9.94 -1.62 11.77
C ILE A 255 -10.01 -1.99 10.28
N GLN A 256 -9.94 -3.28 9.94
CA GLN A 256 -10.01 -3.72 8.53
C GLN A 256 -11.31 -3.25 7.85
N LYS A 257 -12.45 -3.41 8.52
CA LYS A 257 -13.76 -2.99 8.00
C LYS A 257 -13.84 -1.47 7.82
N THR A 258 -13.36 -0.72 8.81
CA THR A 258 -13.34 0.76 8.76
C THR A 258 -12.48 1.26 7.60
N LEU A 259 -11.25 0.75 7.46
CA LEU A 259 -10.36 1.16 6.37
C LEU A 259 -10.90 0.75 5.00
N ARG A 260 -11.55 -0.41 4.89
CA ARG A 260 -12.23 -0.82 3.66
C ARG A 260 -13.43 0.07 3.33
N LEU A 261 -14.20 0.51 4.32
CA LEU A 261 -15.37 1.37 4.10
C LEU A 261 -14.97 2.78 3.65
N TYR A 262 -14.05 3.41 4.37
CA TYR A 262 -13.69 4.82 4.14
C TYR A 262 -12.65 5.00 3.03
N PHE A 263 -11.70 4.07 2.90
CA PHE A 263 -10.61 4.18 1.93
C PHE A 263 -10.74 3.19 0.77
N GLN A 264 -11.75 2.30 0.75
CA GLN A 264 -11.91 1.24 -0.27
C GLN A 264 -10.61 0.45 -0.53
N THR A 265 -9.80 0.28 0.52
CA THR A 265 -8.55 -0.45 0.48
C THR A 265 -8.63 -1.61 1.45
N SER A 266 -8.00 -2.73 1.10
CA SER A 266 -7.78 -3.82 2.04
C SER A 266 -6.50 -3.54 2.84
N VAL A 267 -6.46 -4.10 4.05
CA VAL A 267 -5.30 -4.07 4.92
C VAL A 267 -5.04 -5.48 5.42
N THR A 268 -3.78 -5.91 5.33
CA THR A 268 -3.34 -7.21 5.85
C THR A 268 -2.69 -6.97 7.21
N ILE A 269 -3.05 -7.78 8.21
CA ILE A 269 -2.64 -7.57 9.61
C ILE A 269 -1.99 -8.84 10.14
N GLY A 270 -0.74 -8.73 10.63
CA GLY A 270 -0.06 -9.79 11.37
C GLY A 270 -0.12 -9.53 12.87
N CYS A 271 -0.60 -10.49 13.66
CA CYS A 271 -0.77 -10.36 15.10
C CYS A 271 0.17 -11.30 15.85
N SER A 272 0.84 -10.78 16.88
CA SER A 272 1.66 -11.57 17.79
C SER A 272 0.80 -12.30 18.82
N GLN A 273 1.42 -13.23 19.54
CA GLN A 273 0.88 -13.71 20.81
C GLN A 273 1.02 -12.66 21.91
N MET A 274 0.33 -12.87 23.02
CA MET A 274 0.46 -12.03 24.22
C MET A 274 1.77 -12.29 24.99
N PHE A 275 2.47 -11.22 25.38
CA PHE A 275 3.70 -11.26 26.19
C PHE A 275 3.72 -10.19 27.29
N ASP A 276 4.64 -10.37 28.24
CA ASP A 276 4.95 -9.39 29.27
C ASP A 276 6.32 -8.74 29.02
N GLY A 277 6.48 -7.51 29.50
CA GLY A 277 7.72 -6.76 29.51
C GLY A 277 8.10 -6.17 28.15
N TYR A 278 8.78 -5.02 28.16
CA TYR A 278 9.22 -4.36 26.92
C TYR A 278 10.20 -5.21 26.10
N GLU A 279 10.95 -6.11 26.73
CA GLU A 279 11.87 -7.06 26.06
C GLU A 279 11.16 -7.95 25.03
N SER A 280 9.87 -8.20 25.24
CA SER A 280 9.07 -9.01 24.32
C SER A 280 8.67 -8.26 23.04
N LEU A 281 8.70 -6.93 23.01
CA LEU A 281 8.27 -6.13 21.84
C LEU A 281 9.01 -6.54 20.55
N ARG A 282 10.30 -6.87 20.65
CA ARG A 282 11.08 -7.38 19.53
C ARG A 282 10.58 -8.74 19.04
N THR A 283 10.35 -9.66 19.97
CA THR A 283 9.83 -10.99 19.66
C THR A 283 8.44 -10.89 19.05
N MET A 284 7.58 -10.03 19.59
CA MET A 284 6.24 -9.75 19.08
C MET A 284 6.29 -9.19 17.66
N TYR A 285 7.15 -8.19 17.41
CA TYR A 285 7.34 -7.63 16.07
C TYR A 285 7.79 -8.71 15.07
N ARG A 286 8.75 -9.56 15.46
CA ARG A 286 9.19 -10.70 14.63
C ARG A 286 8.04 -11.68 14.35
N GLN A 287 7.17 -11.93 15.32
CA GLN A 287 5.97 -12.76 15.11
C GLN A 287 4.98 -12.12 14.14
N CYS A 288 4.69 -10.81 14.28
CA CYS A 288 3.82 -10.07 13.37
C CYS A 288 4.37 -10.07 11.94
N ARG A 289 5.66 -9.77 11.76
CA ARG A 289 6.33 -9.79 10.46
C ARG A 289 6.35 -11.20 9.86
N PHE A 290 6.54 -12.22 10.68
CA PHE A 290 6.44 -13.61 10.25
C PHE A 290 5.03 -13.93 9.71
N CYS A 291 3.98 -13.52 10.41
CA CYS A 291 2.60 -13.65 9.91
C CYS A 291 2.41 -12.89 8.59
N LEU A 292 2.84 -11.64 8.51
CA LEU A 292 2.73 -10.81 7.30
C LEU A 292 3.53 -11.35 6.11
N SER A 293 4.61 -12.10 6.34
CA SER A 293 5.33 -12.78 5.25
C SER A 293 4.45 -13.78 4.48
N GLY A 294 3.35 -14.25 5.10
CA GLY A 294 2.31 -15.05 4.46
C GLY A 294 1.42 -14.28 3.46
N LYS A 295 1.45 -12.94 3.45
CA LYS A 295 0.72 -12.06 2.51
C LYS A 295 1.09 -12.32 1.05
N PHE A 296 2.33 -12.74 0.81
CA PHE A 296 2.86 -13.18 -0.48
C PHE A 296 2.01 -14.29 -1.15
N PHE A 297 1.19 -15.00 -0.37
CA PHE A 297 0.44 -16.17 -0.83
C PHE A 297 -1.09 -15.97 -0.85
N HIS A 298 -1.59 -14.78 -0.51
CA HIS A 298 -3.03 -14.49 -0.39
C HIS A 298 -3.43 -13.22 -1.15
N SER A 299 -4.70 -13.12 -1.56
CA SER A 299 -5.28 -11.84 -1.96
C SER A 299 -5.43 -10.99 -0.70
N GLY A 300 -4.62 -9.92 -0.57
CA GLY A 300 -4.52 -9.08 0.64
C GLY A 300 -5.86 -8.72 1.31
N GLY A 301 -5.81 -8.43 2.61
CA GLY A 301 -6.99 -8.12 3.42
C GLY A 301 -7.27 -9.10 4.55
N GLU A 302 -6.29 -9.92 4.94
CA GLU A 302 -6.45 -10.97 5.95
C GLU A 302 -5.90 -10.57 7.33
N LEU A 303 -6.45 -11.19 8.37
CA LEU A 303 -5.95 -11.12 9.75
C LEU A 303 -5.23 -12.43 10.08
N LEU A 304 -3.91 -12.35 10.27
CA LEU A 304 -3.01 -13.49 10.43
C LEU A 304 -2.52 -13.57 11.88
N LEU A 305 -2.96 -14.58 12.62
CA LEU A 305 -2.58 -14.82 14.02
C LEU A 305 -1.36 -15.74 14.12
N TYR A 306 -0.40 -15.40 14.97
CA TYR A 306 0.78 -16.24 15.20
C TYR A 306 0.47 -17.51 16.01
N SER A 307 0.90 -18.69 15.53
CA SER A 307 0.81 -19.96 16.26
C SER A 307 2.15 -20.71 16.29
N THR A 308 2.47 -21.30 17.45
CA THR A 308 3.75 -21.97 17.73
C THR A 308 3.86 -23.40 17.17
N GLU A 309 2.76 -24.00 16.71
CA GLU A 309 2.73 -25.39 16.25
C GLU A 309 3.44 -25.64 14.90
N ARG A 310 3.99 -24.60 14.25
CA ARG A 310 4.47 -24.69 12.85
C ARG A 310 5.98 -24.60 12.64
N LYS A 311 6.82 -25.03 13.60
CA LYS A 311 8.28 -25.07 13.35
C LYS A 311 8.97 -26.31 13.94
N ARG A 312 9.32 -27.27 13.07
CA ARG A 312 10.63 -27.97 12.92
C ARG A 312 10.50 -29.17 11.96
N ASP A 313 11.61 -29.55 11.31
CA ASP A 313 11.81 -30.72 10.41
C ASP A 313 11.16 -30.75 9.01
N HIS A 314 11.40 -29.71 8.19
CA HIS A 314 10.88 -29.69 6.82
C HIS A 314 11.97 -29.82 5.74
N LEU A 315 13.18 -29.30 5.97
CA LEU A 315 14.23 -29.27 4.93
C LEU A 315 14.76 -30.68 4.58
N ALA A 316 14.85 -31.58 5.57
CA ALA A 316 15.36 -32.94 5.37
C ALA A 316 14.33 -33.85 4.66
N ALA A 317 13.05 -33.75 5.04
CA ALA A 317 11.96 -34.51 4.41
C ALA A 317 11.74 -34.11 2.95
N VAL A 318 11.98 -32.83 2.64
CA VAL A 318 11.87 -32.28 1.28
C VAL A 318 13.02 -32.75 0.41
N LYS A 319 14.25 -32.78 0.94
CA LYS A 319 15.39 -33.33 0.20
C LYS A 319 15.16 -34.80 -0.16
N GLU A 320 14.64 -35.59 0.78
CA GLU A 320 14.33 -37.01 0.54
C GLU A 320 13.16 -37.20 -0.45
N ALA A 321 12.12 -36.37 -0.38
CA ALA A 321 11.01 -36.40 -1.33
C ALA A 321 11.45 -36.00 -2.75
N MET A 322 12.34 -35.00 -2.86
CA MET A 322 12.91 -34.56 -4.13
C MET A 322 13.82 -35.62 -4.74
N GLU A 323 14.71 -36.24 -3.96
CA GLU A 323 15.58 -37.33 -4.43
C GLU A 323 14.76 -38.51 -4.99
N LYS A 324 13.64 -38.88 -4.34
CA LYS A 324 12.71 -39.91 -4.85
C LYS A 324 12.00 -39.48 -6.15
N LEU A 325 11.55 -38.23 -6.24
CA LEU A 325 10.85 -37.71 -7.43
C LEU A 325 11.79 -37.53 -8.63
N TYR A 326 13.08 -37.28 -8.38
CA TYR A 326 14.13 -37.19 -9.40
C TYR A 326 14.40 -38.53 -10.09
N GLU A 327 14.23 -39.64 -9.38
CA GLU A 327 14.54 -40.99 -9.89
C GLU A 327 13.40 -41.61 -10.72
N GLU A 328 12.15 -41.13 -10.58
CA GLU A 328 10.97 -41.89 -11.05
C GLU A 328 10.21 -41.29 -12.25
N ASN A 329 10.29 -39.99 -12.59
CA ASN A 329 9.27 -39.34 -13.46
C ASN A 329 9.74 -38.59 -14.73
N GLY A 330 8.83 -38.53 -15.73
CA GLY A 330 9.00 -37.83 -17.02
C GLY A 330 8.74 -36.32 -17.00
N ARG A 331 8.90 -35.65 -18.17
CA ARG A 331 8.99 -34.17 -18.35
C ARG A 331 7.85 -33.33 -17.77
N GLN A 332 6.59 -33.78 -17.80
CA GLN A 332 5.42 -33.04 -17.30
C GLN A 332 5.12 -33.28 -15.82
N GLU A 333 5.41 -34.49 -15.33
CA GLU A 333 5.13 -34.90 -13.96
C GLU A 333 6.08 -34.23 -12.96
N ARG A 334 7.27 -33.80 -13.40
CA ARG A 334 8.23 -33.05 -12.57
C ARG A 334 7.72 -31.66 -12.18
N ILE A 335 7.16 -30.90 -13.12
CA ILE A 335 6.58 -29.57 -12.83
C ILE A 335 5.43 -29.70 -11.85
N GLN A 336 4.58 -30.71 -12.04
CA GLN A 336 3.46 -30.98 -11.16
C GLN A 336 3.93 -31.42 -9.77
N ALA A 337 4.93 -32.29 -9.68
CA ALA A 337 5.51 -32.71 -8.41
C ALA A 337 6.21 -31.56 -7.67
N TYR A 338 6.86 -30.62 -8.38
CA TYR A 338 7.42 -29.41 -7.77
C TYR A 338 6.36 -28.45 -7.26
N ALA A 339 5.29 -28.24 -8.03
CA ALA A 339 4.14 -27.44 -7.60
C ALA A 339 3.45 -28.08 -6.38
N GLU A 340 3.24 -29.41 -6.40
CA GLU A 340 2.67 -30.18 -5.30
C GLU A 340 3.58 -30.15 -4.07
N THR A 341 4.91 -30.24 -4.22
CA THR A 341 5.87 -30.14 -3.12
C THR A 341 5.91 -28.72 -2.54
N GLY A 342 5.89 -27.68 -3.38
CA GLY A 342 5.79 -26.29 -2.92
C GLY A 342 4.46 -26.01 -2.19
N LEU A 343 3.35 -26.59 -2.68
CA LEU A 343 2.04 -26.55 -2.05
C LEU A 343 1.97 -27.35 -0.74
N GLU A 344 2.63 -28.50 -0.65
CA GLU A 344 2.76 -29.26 0.60
C GLU A 344 3.65 -28.55 1.63
N MET A 345 4.74 -27.93 1.18
CA MET A 345 5.58 -27.08 2.03
C MET A 345 4.81 -25.85 2.51
N TYR A 346 3.92 -25.27 1.69
CA TYR A 346 3.00 -24.23 2.12
C TYR A 346 2.00 -24.72 3.18
N ARG A 347 1.43 -25.92 2.99
CA ARG A 347 0.52 -26.51 3.98
C ARG A 347 1.17 -26.74 5.33
N LYS A 348 2.50 -26.94 5.37
CA LYS A 348 3.23 -27.35 6.58
C LYS A 348 4.21 -26.31 7.14
N SER A 349 4.64 -25.31 6.35
CA SER A 349 5.57 -24.25 6.76
C SER A 349 5.03 -22.85 6.41
N SER A 350 5.08 -21.92 7.38
CA SER A 350 4.56 -20.55 7.24
C SER A 350 5.65 -19.48 7.04
N ASP A 351 6.83 -19.85 6.51
CA ASP A 351 8.00 -18.96 6.47
C ASP A 351 8.42 -18.59 5.04
N GLN A 352 8.20 -17.33 4.65
CA GLN A 352 8.57 -16.81 3.32
C GLN A 352 10.08 -16.92 3.06
N GLU A 353 10.92 -16.75 4.08
CA GLU A 353 12.36 -16.82 3.91
C GLU A 353 12.83 -18.26 3.65
N SER A 354 12.23 -19.24 4.34
CA SER A 354 12.47 -20.66 4.05
C SER A 354 11.96 -21.05 2.65
N MET A 355 10.84 -20.50 2.19
CA MET A 355 10.31 -20.74 0.85
C MET A 355 11.18 -20.12 -0.24
N ALA A 356 11.58 -18.85 -0.08
CA ALA A 356 12.50 -18.18 -1.00
C ALA A 356 13.87 -18.90 -1.04
N ARG A 357 14.38 -19.33 0.13
CA ARG A 357 15.62 -20.12 0.22
C ARG A 357 15.46 -21.48 -0.46
N PHE A 358 14.30 -22.12 -0.33
CA PHE A 358 13.99 -23.36 -1.02
C PHE A 358 14.01 -23.19 -2.55
N PHE A 359 13.27 -22.22 -3.09
CA PHE A 359 13.27 -21.95 -4.54
C PHE A 359 14.66 -21.55 -5.05
N LYS A 360 15.42 -20.74 -4.31
CA LYS A 360 16.81 -20.38 -4.67
C LYS A 360 17.75 -21.60 -4.69
N ASN A 361 17.63 -22.47 -3.69
CA ASN A 361 18.42 -23.72 -3.66
C ASN A 361 18.03 -24.61 -4.83
N LEU A 362 16.75 -24.68 -5.17
CA LEU A 362 16.24 -25.46 -6.30
C LEU A 362 16.77 -24.94 -7.64
N VAL A 363 16.79 -23.62 -7.85
CA VAL A 363 17.48 -22.99 -9.01
C VAL A 363 18.94 -23.41 -9.06
N GLY A 364 19.63 -23.36 -7.93
CA GLY A 364 21.03 -23.77 -7.82
C GLY A 364 21.24 -25.22 -8.23
N GLU A 365 20.42 -26.15 -7.74
CA GLU A 365 20.52 -27.57 -8.09
C GLU A 365 20.21 -27.81 -9.58
N GLU A 366 19.11 -27.25 -10.10
CA GLU A 366 18.72 -27.39 -11.51
C GLU A 366 19.81 -26.89 -12.47
N VAL A 367 20.40 -25.73 -12.20
CA VAL A 367 21.46 -25.17 -13.05
C VAL A 367 22.77 -25.93 -12.92
N ASN A 368 23.11 -26.41 -11.72
CA ASN A 368 24.34 -27.19 -11.48
C ASN A 368 24.32 -28.56 -12.14
N HIS A 369 23.14 -29.17 -12.31
CA HIS A 369 22.99 -30.47 -12.97
C HIS A 369 23.06 -30.41 -14.51
N MET A 370 23.01 -29.21 -15.08
CA MET A 370 23.08 -29.04 -16.54
C MET A 370 24.50 -29.16 -17.07
N ALA A 371 24.66 -29.89 -18.18
CA ALA A 371 25.93 -30.02 -18.89
C ALA A 371 26.28 -28.74 -19.68
N MET A 372 26.66 -27.68 -18.97
CA MET A 372 27.03 -26.37 -19.55
C MET A 372 28.28 -25.77 -18.88
N GLU A 373 28.82 -24.70 -19.45
CA GLU A 373 30.02 -24.02 -18.92
C GLU A 373 29.74 -23.37 -17.56
N LYS A 374 30.68 -23.53 -16.61
CA LYS A 374 30.53 -23.01 -15.23
C LYS A 374 30.21 -21.52 -15.16
N GLN A 375 30.76 -20.71 -16.07
CA GLN A 375 30.47 -19.28 -16.11
C GLN A 375 28.99 -19.02 -16.46
N LYS A 376 28.45 -19.75 -17.44
CA LYS A 376 27.03 -19.65 -17.82
C LYS A 376 26.10 -20.16 -16.72
N GLN A 377 26.52 -21.19 -15.97
CA GLN A 377 25.78 -21.65 -14.78
C GLN A 377 25.70 -20.55 -13.73
N PHE A 378 26.82 -19.88 -13.46
CA PHE A 378 26.88 -18.81 -12.48
C PHE A 378 26.01 -17.61 -12.90
N ASP A 379 26.11 -17.19 -14.16
CA ASP A 379 25.35 -16.05 -14.68
C ASP A 379 23.84 -16.33 -14.67
N LEU A 380 23.42 -17.52 -15.13
CA LEU A 380 22.02 -17.91 -15.19
C LEU A 380 21.41 -18.08 -13.79
N SER A 381 22.13 -18.74 -12.87
CA SER A 381 21.66 -18.86 -11.48
C SER A 381 21.56 -17.49 -10.80
N GLY A 382 22.53 -16.61 -11.02
CA GLY A 382 22.52 -15.24 -10.50
C GLY A 382 21.32 -14.42 -10.99
N GLU A 383 21.03 -14.47 -12.29
CA GLU A 383 19.88 -13.78 -12.90
C GLU A 383 18.55 -14.23 -12.28
N TYR A 384 18.34 -15.55 -12.20
CA TYR A 384 17.08 -16.09 -11.68
C TYR A 384 16.93 -15.89 -10.17
N VAL A 385 18.02 -15.95 -9.39
CA VAL A 385 18.00 -15.60 -7.97
C VAL A 385 17.59 -14.12 -7.78
N GLN A 386 18.13 -13.20 -8.59
CA GLN A 386 17.73 -11.79 -8.53
C GLN A 386 16.27 -11.56 -8.92
N ARG A 387 15.74 -12.30 -9.90
CA ARG A 387 14.32 -12.27 -10.27
C ARG A 387 13.45 -12.76 -9.11
N MET A 388 13.85 -13.85 -8.45
CA MET A 388 13.15 -14.40 -7.28
C MET A 388 13.17 -13.43 -6.09
N ASP A 389 14.25 -12.68 -5.89
CA ASP A 389 14.34 -11.64 -4.84
C ASP A 389 13.33 -10.50 -5.03
N ARG A 390 12.86 -10.29 -6.27
CA ARG A 390 11.89 -9.25 -6.63
C ARG A 390 10.46 -9.75 -6.71
N ALA A 391 10.24 -11.06 -6.55
CA ALA A 391 8.89 -11.60 -6.56
C ALA A 391 8.11 -11.07 -5.35
N GLU A 392 6.85 -10.70 -5.56
CA GLU A 392 5.94 -10.19 -4.53
C GLU A 392 4.86 -11.21 -4.13
N ASN A 393 4.70 -12.29 -4.91
CA ASN A 393 3.78 -13.38 -4.61
C ASN A 393 4.22 -14.75 -5.17
N LEU A 394 3.56 -15.81 -4.71
CA LEU A 394 3.91 -17.20 -5.07
C LEU A 394 3.73 -17.48 -6.55
N ASP A 395 2.70 -16.89 -7.16
CA ASP A 395 2.47 -17.04 -8.60
C ASP A 395 3.68 -16.53 -9.39
N GLN A 396 4.25 -15.39 -9.00
CA GLN A 396 5.49 -14.88 -9.61
C GLN A 396 6.70 -15.79 -9.37
N LEU A 397 6.86 -16.39 -8.18
CA LEU A 397 7.96 -17.35 -7.95
C LEU A 397 7.79 -18.62 -8.81
N LEU A 398 6.56 -19.12 -8.93
CA LEU A 398 6.24 -20.27 -9.77
C LEU A 398 6.46 -19.93 -11.26
N GLU A 399 6.10 -18.73 -11.71
CA GLU A 399 6.39 -18.25 -13.07
C GLU A 399 7.89 -18.14 -13.33
N ILE A 400 8.66 -17.53 -12.42
CA ILE A 400 10.12 -17.42 -12.56
C ILE A 400 10.77 -18.80 -12.59
N PHE A 401 10.30 -19.73 -11.76
CA PHE A 401 10.80 -21.10 -11.76
C PHE A 401 10.41 -21.85 -13.04
N HIS A 402 9.18 -21.67 -13.52
CA HIS A 402 8.72 -22.21 -14.79
C HIS A 402 9.55 -21.66 -15.96
N ASP A 403 9.86 -20.36 -15.95
CA ASP A 403 10.73 -19.72 -16.94
C ASP A 403 12.14 -20.32 -16.95
N LEU A 404 12.72 -20.59 -15.77
CA LEU A 404 14.02 -21.25 -15.66
C LEU A 404 13.97 -22.66 -16.22
N HIS A 405 12.97 -23.43 -15.81
CA HIS A 405 12.78 -24.80 -16.29
C HIS A 405 12.59 -24.82 -17.81
N TYR A 406 11.82 -23.86 -18.33
CA TYR A 406 11.63 -23.66 -19.76
C TYR A 406 12.94 -23.32 -20.47
N GLU A 407 13.78 -22.45 -19.89
CA GLU A 407 15.10 -22.08 -20.41
C GLU A 407 16.11 -23.24 -20.40
N LEU A 408 16.10 -24.08 -19.37
CA LEU A 408 17.06 -25.18 -19.22
C LEU A 408 16.72 -26.41 -20.06
N TYR A 409 15.42 -26.71 -20.20
CA TYR A 409 15.00 -28.02 -20.72
C TYR A 409 14.20 -27.98 -22.02
N VAL A 410 13.89 -26.80 -22.58
CA VAL A 410 13.22 -26.68 -23.89
C VAL A 410 14.22 -26.28 -24.97
N ASP A 411 14.22 -27.06 -26.05
CA ASP A 411 15.11 -26.86 -27.19
C ASP A 411 14.98 -25.42 -27.74
N PRO A 412 16.08 -24.72 -28.06
CA PRO A 412 16.07 -23.33 -28.54
C PRO A 412 15.08 -23.04 -29.67
N ASP A 413 14.85 -23.99 -30.58
CA ASP A 413 13.91 -23.80 -31.69
C ASP A 413 12.46 -23.89 -31.22
N THR A 414 12.18 -24.79 -30.27
CA THR A 414 10.86 -24.87 -29.60
C THR A 414 10.64 -23.66 -28.67
N ARG A 415 11.72 -23.13 -28.08
CA ARG A 415 11.74 -21.91 -27.25
C ARG A 415 11.32 -20.68 -28.05
N LYS A 416 11.83 -20.51 -29.27
CA LYS A 416 11.39 -19.45 -30.19
C LYS A 416 9.91 -19.64 -30.56
N MET A 417 9.50 -20.86 -30.89
CA MET A 417 8.12 -21.16 -31.29
C MET A 417 7.09 -20.85 -30.18
N ASN A 418 7.34 -21.18 -28.90
CA ASN A 418 6.40 -20.82 -27.84
C ASN A 418 6.46 -19.35 -27.44
N LYS A 419 7.63 -18.70 -27.51
CA LYS A 419 7.72 -17.24 -27.33
C LYS A 419 6.84 -16.53 -28.36
N THR A 420 6.86 -16.97 -29.62
CA THR A 420 5.95 -16.46 -30.65
C THR A 420 4.49 -16.67 -30.27
N VAL A 421 4.08 -17.85 -29.80
CA VAL A 421 2.69 -18.11 -29.39
C VAL A 421 2.29 -17.27 -28.17
N ALA A 422 3.17 -17.12 -27.20
CA ALA A 422 2.95 -16.25 -26.04
C ALA A 422 2.80 -14.77 -26.45
N SER A 423 3.63 -14.28 -27.38
CA SER A 423 3.48 -12.94 -27.96
C SER A 423 2.15 -12.77 -28.69
N ILE A 424 1.69 -13.78 -29.43
CA ILE A 424 0.36 -13.77 -30.07
C ILE A 424 -0.75 -13.67 -29.01
N MET A 425 -0.67 -14.45 -27.92
CA MET A 425 -1.67 -14.39 -26.83
C MET A 425 -1.67 -13.02 -26.13
N GLN A 426 -0.49 -12.45 -25.89
CA GLN A 426 -0.35 -11.12 -25.28
C GLN A 426 -0.89 -10.00 -26.16
N TYR A 427 -0.65 -10.09 -27.47
CA TYR A 427 -1.23 -9.14 -28.43
C TYR A 427 -2.76 -9.21 -28.42
N ILE A 428 -3.32 -10.43 -28.40
CA ILE A 428 -4.77 -10.65 -28.31
C ILE A 428 -5.33 -10.09 -27.01
N SER A 429 -4.69 -10.34 -25.86
CA SER A 429 -5.19 -9.86 -24.57
C SER A 429 -5.24 -8.33 -24.48
N THR A 430 -4.38 -7.63 -25.23
CA THR A 430 -4.30 -6.18 -25.25
C THR A 430 -5.26 -5.56 -26.28
N HIS A 431 -5.40 -6.16 -27.46
CA HIS A 431 -6.14 -5.57 -28.60
C HIS A 431 -7.45 -6.30 -28.93
N TYR A 432 -7.94 -7.20 -28.07
CA TYR A 432 -9.14 -8.01 -28.38
C TYR A 432 -10.38 -7.18 -28.71
N ALA A 433 -10.51 -5.96 -28.20
CA ALA A 433 -11.67 -5.09 -28.43
C ALA A 433 -11.66 -4.40 -29.81
N GLU A 434 -10.54 -4.45 -30.52
CA GLU A 434 -10.34 -3.78 -31.80
C GLU A 434 -10.63 -4.70 -32.99
N ASN A 435 -10.69 -4.12 -34.20
CA ASN A 435 -10.70 -4.93 -35.41
C ASN A 435 -9.30 -5.50 -35.61
N MET A 436 -9.16 -6.83 -35.52
CA MET A 436 -7.87 -7.52 -35.51
C MET A 436 -7.76 -8.45 -36.73
N PRO A 437 -7.50 -7.90 -37.93
CA PRO A 437 -7.19 -8.71 -39.11
C PRO A 437 -5.94 -9.57 -38.86
N LEU A 438 -5.93 -10.76 -39.44
CA LEU A 438 -4.87 -11.74 -39.23
C LEU A 438 -3.50 -11.20 -39.71
N GLU A 439 -3.53 -10.34 -40.72
CA GLU A 439 -2.38 -9.63 -41.28
C GLU A 439 -1.69 -8.75 -40.25
N GLN A 440 -2.42 -8.08 -39.37
CA GLN A 440 -1.84 -7.24 -38.31
C GLN A 440 -1.19 -8.07 -37.20
N ILE A 441 -1.82 -9.18 -36.82
CA ILE A 441 -1.22 -10.11 -35.84
C ILE A 441 0.09 -10.69 -36.41
N ALA A 442 0.08 -11.01 -37.71
CA ALA A 442 1.21 -11.53 -38.46
C ALA A 442 2.37 -10.52 -38.57
N GLU A 443 2.07 -9.24 -38.86
CA GLU A 443 3.05 -8.15 -38.88
C GLU A 443 3.71 -7.92 -37.52
N GLU A 444 2.92 -7.90 -36.44
CA GLU A 444 3.43 -7.67 -35.07
C GLU A 444 4.45 -8.74 -34.64
N VAL A 445 4.27 -9.98 -35.09
CA VAL A 445 5.16 -11.11 -34.73
C VAL A 445 6.13 -11.48 -35.86
N GLU A 446 6.22 -10.65 -36.90
CA GLU A 446 7.09 -10.82 -38.08
C GLU A 446 6.94 -12.18 -38.81
N LEU A 447 5.72 -12.73 -38.88
CA LEU A 447 5.44 -14.04 -39.49
C LEU A 447 4.33 -13.98 -40.54
N SER A 448 4.19 -15.03 -41.35
CA SER A 448 3.08 -15.11 -42.31
C SER A 448 1.76 -15.52 -41.64
N PRO A 449 0.59 -14.99 -42.10
CA PRO A 449 -0.75 -15.34 -41.59
C PRO A 449 -1.06 -16.85 -41.54
N ASN A 450 -0.61 -17.61 -42.55
CA ASN A 450 -0.81 -19.05 -42.61
C ASN A 450 0.04 -19.79 -41.59
N TYR A 451 1.28 -19.33 -41.38
CA TYR A 451 2.20 -19.92 -40.42
C TYR A 451 1.68 -19.71 -38.99
N ILE A 452 1.24 -18.49 -38.62
CA ILE A 452 0.71 -18.22 -37.28
C ILE A 452 -0.53 -19.07 -36.96
N CYS A 453 -1.45 -19.26 -37.90
CA CYS A 453 -2.64 -20.10 -37.69
C CYS A 453 -2.26 -21.57 -37.43
N SER A 454 -1.31 -22.09 -38.22
CA SER A 454 -0.83 -23.46 -38.08
C SER A 454 -0.05 -23.68 -36.78
N LEU A 455 0.80 -22.72 -36.44
CA LEU A 455 1.62 -22.71 -35.24
C LEU A 455 0.75 -22.64 -33.98
N PHE A 456 -0.19 -21.69 -33.94
CA PHE A 456 -1.07 -21.51 -32.79
C PHE A 456 -1.94 -22.74 -32.56
N LYS A 457 -2.48 -23.35 -33.62
CA LYS A 457 -3.28 -24.58 -33.52
C LYS A 457 -2.43 -25.78 -33.05
N LYS A 458 -1.19 -25.88 -33.52
CA LYS A 458 -0.28 -26.94 -33.11
C LYS A 458 0.05 -26.86 -31.62
N GLU A 459 0.32 -25.65 -31.10
CA GLU A 459 0.71 -25.46 -29.70
C GLU A 459 -0.46 -25.42 -28.71
N THR A 460 -1.58 -24.79 -29.08
CA THR A 460 -2.73 -24.61 -28.17
C THR A 460 -3.80 -25.67 -28.32
N GLY A 461 -3.72 -26.50 -29.37
CA GLY A 461 -4.75 -27.47 -29.74
C GLY A 461 -6.01 -26.85 -30.36
N ILE A 462 -6.16 -25.52 -30.34
CA ILE A 462 -7.34 -24.82 -30.85
C ILE A 462 -6.98 -23.79 -31.92
N ASN A 463 -7.95 -23.48 -32.78
CA ASN A 463 -7.72 -22.51 -33.85
C ASN A 463 -7.60 -21.09 -33.28
N LEU A 464 -6.71 -20.26 -33.85
CA LEU A 464 -6.49 -18.88 -33.43
C LEU A 464 -7.78 -18.02 -33.44
N TYR A 465 -8.63 -18.15 -34.45
CA TYR A 465 -9.92 -17.46 -34.50
C TYR A 465 -10.88 -17.92 -33.39
N GLN A 466 -10.83 -19.21 -33.06
CA GLN A 466 -11.61 -19.76 -31.96
C GLN A 466 -11.12 -19.20 -30.61
N TYR A 467 -9.82 -19.12 -30.40
CA TYR A 467 -9.23 -18.53 -29.19
C TYR A 467 -9.63 -17.06 -29.01
N ILE A 468 -9.50 -16.24 -30.06
CA ILE A 468 -9.91 -14.82 -30.02
C ILE A 468 -11.40 -14.69 -29.69
N MET A 469 -12.25 -15.51 -30.34
CA MET A 469 -13.68 -15.53 -30.07
C MET A 469 -13.97 -15.89 -28.61
N GLU A 470 -13.38 -16.96 -28.08
CA GLU A 470 -13.57 -17.39 -26.69
C GLU A 470 -13.08 -16.34 -25.68
N PHE A 471 -11.94 -15.71 -25.95
CA PHE A 471 -11.39 -14.63 -25.14
C PHE A 471 -12.36 -13.43 -25.07
N ARG A 472 -12.88 -12.98 -26.22
CA ARG A 472 -13.86 -11.90 -26.31
C ARG A 472 -15.16 -12.24 -25.57
N ILE A 473 -15.64 -13.48 -25.68
CA ILE A 473 -16.83 -13.94 -24.95
C ILE A 473 -16.58 -13.96 -23.44
N ASN A 474 -15.41 -14.38 -22.97
CA ASN A 474 -15.10 -14.34 -21.54
C ASN A 474 -15.07 -12.91 -20.99
N ARG A 475 -14.49 -11.96 -21.74
CA ARG A 475 -14.57 -10.52 -21.39
C ARG A 475 -16.01 -9.99 -21.43
N ALA A 476 -16.84 -10.47 -22.35
CA ALA A 476 -18.25 -10.12 -22.39
C ALA A 476 -19.02 -10.62 -21.16
N LYS A 477 -18.70 -11.81 -20.63
CA LYS A 477 -19.28 -12.30 -19.37
C LYS A 477 -18.98 -11.35 -18.21
N GLU A 478 -17.73 -10.93 -18.08
CA GLU A 478 -17.30 -9.97 -17.03
C GLU A 478 -18.10 -8.67 -17.12
N LEU A 479 -18.25 -8.11 -18.33
CA LEU A 479 -19.04 -6.89 -18.55
C LEU A 479 -20.55 -7.10 -18.32
N LEU A 480 -21.09 -8.27 -18.65
CA LEU A 480 -22.50 -8.60 -18.39
C LEU A 480 -22.83 -8.65 -16.90
N LEU A 481 -21.86 -9.07 -16.07
CA LEU A 481 -21.99 -9.19 -14.62
C LEU A 481 -21.68 -7.90 -13.85
N SER A 482 -20.69 -7.13 -14.32
CA SER A 482 -20.22 -5.92 -13.65
C SER A 482 -20.93 -4.64 -14.10
N THR A 483 -21.72 -4.69 -15.19
CA THR A 483 -22.35 -3.48 -15.77
C THR A 483 -23.79 -3.73 -16.23
N ASN A 484 -24.56 -2.63 -16.30
CA ASN A 484 -25.92 -2.60 -16.85
C ASN A 484 -25.96 -2.31 -18.37
N LEU A 485 -24.82 -2.42 -19.07
CA LEU A 485 -24.73 -2.15 -20.50
C LEU A 485 -25.63 -3.09 -21.31
N LYS A 486 -26.20 -2.59 -22.41
CA LYS A 486 -27.03 -3.38 -23.33
C LYS A 486 -26.16 -4.33 -24.16
N SER A 487 -26.78 -5.39 -24.68
CA SER A 487 -26.08 -6.46 -25.42
C SER A 487 -25.28 -5.91 -26.62
N TYR A 488 -25.84 -4.99 -27.41
CA TYR A 488 -25.10 -4.34 -28.50
C TYR A 488 -23.90 -3.50 -28.02
N GLU A 489 -23.97 -2.88 -26.84
CA GLU A 489 -22.85 -2.07 -26.30
C GLU A 489 -21.71 -2.95 -25.83
N ILE A 490 -22.04 -4.11 -25.24
CA ILE A 490 -21.06 -5.12 -24.83
C ILE A 490 -20.42 -5.77 -26.06
N ALA A 491 -21.21 -6.05 -27.11
CA ALA A 491 -20.69 -6.53 -28.38
C ALA A 491 -19.63 -5.58 -28.96
N ALA A 492 -19.94 -4.28 -29.02
CA ALA A 492 -19.00 -3.26 -29.50
C ALA A 492 -17.74 -3.17 -28.63
N LYS A 493 -17.88 -3.19 -27.29
CA LYS A 493 -16.73 -3.12 -26.36
C LYS A 493 -15.86 -4.38 -26.32
N THR A 494 -16.34 -5.49 -26.88
CA THR A 494 -15.59 -6.76 -26.93
C THR A 494 -15.16 -7.13 -28.35
N GLY A 495 -15.22 -6.16 -29.28
CA GLY A 495 -14.68 -6.31 -30.63
C GLY A 495 -15.58 -7.07 -31.60
N PHE A 496 -16.86 -7.26 -31.28
CA PHE A 496 -17.83 -7.82 -32.22
C PHE A 496 -18.47 -6.71 -33.06
N ALA A 497 -18.35 -6.83 -34.38
CA ALA A 497 -18.91 -5.87 -35.33
C ALA A 497 -20.45 -5.90 -35.41
N ASP A 498 -21.07 -7.04 -35.07
CA ASP A 498 -22.51 -7.25 -35.18
C ASP A 498 -23.08 -7.96 -33.94
N GLU A 499 -24.19 -7.45 -33.41
CA GLU A 499 -24.87 -7.98 -32.22
C GLU A 499 -25.45 -9.39 -32.45
N SER A 500 -25.91 -9.67 -33.67
CA SER A 500 -26.47 -10.98 -34.00
C SER A 500 -25.37 -12.05 -34.01
N TYR A 501 -24.20 -11.72 -34.56
CA TYR A 501 -23.02 -12.57 -34.53
C TYR A 501 -22.49 -12.76 -33.10
N PHE A 502 -22.41 -11.68 -32.31
CA PHE A 502 -22.08 -11.76 -30.89
C PHE A 502 -23.01 -12.71 -30.13
N SER A 503 -24.32 -12.56 -30.27
CA SER A 503 -25.31 -13.38 -29.53
C SER A 503 -25.21 -14.86 -29.89
N ARG A 504 -24.98 -15.20 -31.16
CA ARG A 504 -24.77 -16.58 -31.61
C ARG A 504 -23.47 -17.16 -31.06
N SER A 505 -22.37 -16.40 -31.13
CA SER A 505 -21.06 -16.82 -30.63
C SER A 505 -21.08 -16.99 -29.11
N PHE A 506 -21.75 -16.08 -28.39
CA PHE A 506 -21.94 -16.17 -26.94
C PHE A 506 -22.73 -17.43 -26.56
N LYS A 507 -23.83 -17.72 -27.26
CA LYS A 507 -24.62 -18.94 -27.04
C LYS A 507 -23.84 -20.21 -27.39
N LYS A 508 -23.02 -20.18 -28.44
CA LYS A 508 -22.17 -21.31 -28.82
C LYS A 508 -21.13 -21.65 -27.74
N VAL A 509 -20.53 -20.64 -27.13
CA VAL A 509 -19.48 -20.81 -26.10
C VAL A 509 -20.05 -21.08 -24.72
N THR A 510 -21.20 -20.49 -24.36
CA THR A 510 -21.73 -20.53 -22.98
C THR A 510 -22.97 -21.41 -22.82
N GLY A 511 -23.59 -21.85 -23.92
CA GLY A 511 -24.86 -22.57 -23.93
C GLY A 511 -26.11 -21.68 -23.76
N GLN A 512 -25.95 -20.40 -23.39
CA GLN A 512 -27.05 -19.46 -23.12
C GLN A 512 -26.87 -18.17 -23.92
N SER A 513 -27.95 -17.45 -24.23
CA SER A 513 -27.84 -16.10 -24.81
C SER A 513 -27.30 -15.09 -23.77
N PRO A 514 -26.72 -13.95 -24.19
CA PRO A 514 -26.24 -12.92 -23.25
C PRO A 514 -27.30 -12.46 -22.24
N VAL A 515 -28.56 -12.36 -22.68
CA VAL A 515 -29.69 -11.94 -21.84
C VAL A 515 -30.07 -13.02 -20.83
N GLU A 516 -30.11 -14.28 -21.27
CA GLU A 516 -30.36 -15.43 -20.38
C GLU A 516 -29.23 -15.59 -19.37
N PHE A 517 -27.98 -15.41 -19.79
CA PHE A 517 -26.80 -15.48 -18.92
C PHE A 517 -26.83 -14.39 -17.84
N ARG A 518 -27.23 -13.17 -18.18
CA ARG A 518 -27.42 -12.11 -17.18
C ARG A 518 -28.53 -12.49 -16.19
N ARG A 519 -29.69 -12.95 -16.67
CA ARG A 519 -30.81 -13.34 -15.80
C ARG A 519 -30.50 -14.52 -14.89
N SER A 520 -29.77 -15.52 -15.38
CA SER A 520 -29.49 -16.75 -14.63
C SER A 520 -28.56 -16.54 -13.44
N VAL A 521 -27.76 -15.47 -13.44
CA VAL A 521 -26.90 -15.11 -12.31
C VAL A 521 -27.62 -14.23 -11.29
N PHE A 522 -28.52 -13.33 -11.73
CA PHE A 522 -29.29 -12.45 -10.84
C PHE A 522 -30.54 -13.10 -10.21
N HIS A 523 -31.01 -14.27 -10.67
CA HIS A 523 -32.13 -15.01 -10.07
C HIS A 523 -31.69 -16.15 -9.12
N LYS A 524 -30.41 -16.19 -8.71
CA LYS A 524 -29.92 -17.09 -7.65
C LYS A 524 -29.86 -16.45 -6.27
N GLU A 525 -30.25 -15.18 -6.13
CA GLU A 525 -30.25 -14.42 -4.87
C GLU A 525 -31.65 -13.98 -4.38
N GLU A 526 -32.73 -14.54 -4.95
CA GLU A 526 -34.08 -14.55 -4.34
C GLU A 526 -34.41 -15.96 -3.85
#